data_AF-A0A7W6WLE1-F1
#
_entry.id   AF-A0A7W6WLE1-F1
#
_cell.length_a   1.000
_cell.length_b   1.000
_cell.length_c   1.000
_cell.angle_alpha   90.00
_cell.angle_beta   90.00
_cell.angle_gamma   90.00
#
_symmetry.space_group_name_H-M   'P 1'
#
loop_
_entity.id
_entity.type
_entity.pdbx_description
1 polymer ?
#
loop_
_entity_poly.entity_id
_entity_poly.type
_entity_poly.pdbx_seq_one_letter_code
_entity_poly.pdbx_strand_id
1 'polypeptide(L)' 'MIPNFFNEDWRFWQIVSPKEGLVGFFIALFVLAILVHLAILFGSDRYATAWMG' A
#
# COMPACT_ATOMS: atom_id res chain seq x y z
N MET A 1 31.14 -1.35 -3.39
CA MET A 1 30.42 -0.11 -3.03
C MET A 1 28.95 -0.50 -2.93
N ILE A 2 28.35 -0.42 -1.73
CA ILE A 2 26.93 -0.75 -1.57
C ILE A 2 26.15 0.41 -2.20
N PRO A 3 25.24 0.15 -3.15
CA PRO A 3 24.44 1.22 -3.75
C PRO A 3 23.69 1.96 -2.63
N ASN A 4 23.83 3.28 -2.58
CA ASN A 4 22.97 4.08 -1.72
C ASN A 4 21.60 4.11 -2.38
N PHE A 5 20.73 3.17 -2.00
CA PHE A 5 19.40 2.99 -2.59
C PHE A 5 18.62 4.31 -2.69
N PHE A 6 18.67 5.15 -1.66
CA PHE A 6 18.00 6.46 -1.65
C PHE A 6 18.51 7.46 -2.71
N ASN A 7 19.76 7.34 -3.17
CA ASN A 7 20.30 8.18 -4.24
C ASN A 7 20.00 7.63 -5.65
N GLU A 8 19.60 6.37 -5.77
CA GLU A 8 19.36 5.69 -7.05
C GLU A 8 17.87 5.41 -7.32
N ASP A 9 16.97 5.70 -6.39
CA ASP A 9 15.53 5.44 -6.51
C ASP A 9 14.89 6.07 -7.75
N TRP A 10 15.40 7.21 -8.23
CA TRP A 10 14.89 7.83 -9.46
C TRP A 10 15.08 6.94 -10.70
N ARG A 11 16.07 6.04 -10.69
CA ARG A 11 16.37 5.12 -11.81
C ARG A 11 15.30 4.06 -11.98
N PHE A 12 14.47 3.81 -10.97
CA PHE A 12 13.29 2.95 -11.08
C PHE A 12 12.39 3.36 -12.26
N TRP A 13 12.22 4.68 -12.45
CA TRP A 13 11.41 5.25 -13.53
C TRP A 13 12.03 5.15 -14.92
N GLN A 14 13.29 4.69 -15.02
CA GLN A 14 13.90 4.33 -16.31
C GLN A 14 13.45 2.95 -16.79
N ILE A 15 12.97 2.09 -15.88
CA ILE A 15 12.53 0.72 -16.17
C ILE A 15 11.01 0.66 -16.27
N VAL A 16 10.30 1.44 -15.44
CA VAL A 16 8.84 1.45 -15.36
C VAL A 16 8.29 2.81 -15.76
N SER A 17 7.26 2.82 -16.61
CA SER A 17 6.53 4.05 -16.96
C SER A 17 5.96 4.72 -15.70
N PRO A 18 6.23 6.01 -15.44
CA PRO A 18 5.76 6.71 -14.25
C PRO A 18 4.25 6.63 -14.04
N LYS A 19 3.48 6.76 -15.12
CA LYS A 19 2.02 6.70 -15.06
C LYS A 19 1.54 5.33 -14.59
N GLU A 20 2.09 4.26 -15.15
CA GLU A 20 1.68 2.89 -14.83
C GLU A 20 2.12 2.50 -13.41
N GLY A 21 3.34 2.85 -13.03
CA GLY A 21 3.86 2.58 -11.69
C GLY A 21 3.07 3.31 -10.60
N LEU A 22 2.75 4.60 -10.79
CA LEU A 22 1.96 5.37 -9.82
C LEU A 22 0.51 4.85 -9.71
N VAL A 23 -0.15 4.55 -10.83
CA VAL A 23 -1.51 4.01 -10.82
C VAL A 23 -1.54 2.62 -10.17
N GLY A 24 -0.60 1.74 -10.53
CA GLY A 24 -0.49 0.41 -9.94
C GLY A 24 -0.21 0.47 -8.43
N PHE A 25 0.70 1.35 -8.01
CA PHE A 25 1.02 1.57 -6.60
C PHE A 25 -0.20 2.07 -5.81
N PHE A 26 -0.94 3.04 -6.36
CA PHE A 26 -2.16 3.54 -5.74
C PHE A 26 -3.21 2.44 -5.56
N ILE A 27 -3.46 1.64 -6.59
CA ILE A 27 -4.41 0.52 -6.52
C ILE A 27 -3.95 -0.51 -5.48
N ALA A 28 -2.66 -0.86 -5.46
CA ALA A 28 -2.12 -1.82 -4.49
C ALA A 28 -2.30 -1.34 -3.04
N LEU A 29 -1.96 -0.06 -2.77
CA LEU A 29 -2.17 0.53 -1.45
C LEU A 29 -3.66 0.60 -1.08
N PHE A 30 -4.52 0.94 -2.04
CA PHE A 30 -5.97 1.00 -1.82
C PHE A 30 -6.55 -0.37 -1.46
N VAL A 31 -6.18 -1.42 -2.20
CA VAL A 31 -6.58 -2.80 -1.90
C VAL A 31 -6.05 -3.24 -0.55
N LEU A 32 -4.78 -2.96 -0.25
CA LEU A 32 -4.19 -3.28 1.05
C LEU A 32 -4.94 -2.58 2.19
N ALA A 33 -5.27 -1.30 2.03
CA ALA A 33 -6.03 -0.55 3.01
C ALA A 33 -7.39 -1.20 3.25
N ILE A 34 -8.14 -1.56 2.20
CA ILE A 34 -9.42 -2.26 2.34
C ILE A 34 -9.24 -3.56 3.14
N LEU A 35 -8.26 -4.39 2.77
CA LEU A 35 -8.01 -5.67 3.46
C LEU A 35 -7.71 -5.47 4.94
N VAL A 36 -6.87 -4.49 5.28
CA VAL A 36 -6.55 -4.15 6.68
C VAL A 36 -7.79 -3.69 7.43
N HIS A 37 -8.61 -2.82 6.83
CA HIS A 37 -9.85 -2.36 7.46
C HIS A 37 -10.81 -3.50 7.71
N LEU A 38 -11.03 -4.37 6.72
CA LEU A 38 -11.88 -5.55 6.88
C LEU A 38 -11.32 -6.51 7.94
N ALA A 39 -10.02 -6.76 7.94
CA ALA A 39 -9.37 -7.63 8.92
C ALA A 39 -9.49 -7.09 10.35
N ILE A 40 -9.38 -5.78 10.55
CA ILE A 40 -9.51 -5.16 11.89
C ILE A 40 -10.99 -5.12 12.32
N LEU A 41 -11.87 -4.66 11.43
CA LEU A 41 -13.30 -4.49 11.71
C LEU A 41 -14.01 -5.83 11.95
N PHE A 42 -13.66 -6.88 11.20
CA PHE A 42 -14.33 -8.18 11.32
C PHE A 42 -13.50 -9.25 12.02
N GLY A 43 -12.18 -9.06 12.16
CA GLY A 43 -11.29 -9.99 12.85
C GLY A 43 -11.14 -9.72 14.34
N SER A 44 -11.75 -8.66 14.88
CA SER A 44 -11.73 -8.39 16.31
C SER A 44 -13.08 -7.92 16.84
N ASP A 45 -13.56 -8.58 17.90
CA ASP A 45 -14.83 -8.22 18.54
C ASP A 45 -14.83 -6.80 19.08
N ARG A 46 -13.65 -6.29 19.50
CA ARG A 46 -13.47 -4.93 20.00
C ARG A 46 -13.83 -3.87 18.97
N TYR A 47 -13.41 -4.04 17.72
CA TYR A 47 -13.64 -3.03 16.67
C TYR A 47 -14.90 -3.33 15.85
N ALA A 48 -15.35 -4.59 15.81
CA ALA A 48 -16.63 -4.98 15.22
C ALA A 48 -17.82 -4.37 15.96
N THR A 49 -17.84 -4.48 17.28
CA THR A 49 -18.95 -3.99 18.13
C THR A 49 -19.02 -2.47 18.22
N ALA A 50 -17.88 -1.77 18.09
CA ALA A 50 -17.83 -0.30 18.03
C ALA A 50 -18.46 0.30 16.76
N TRP A 51 -18.65 -0.51 15.72
CA TRP A 51 -19.21 -0.08 14.43
C TRP A 51 -20.64 -0.56 14.19
N MET A 52 -21.04 -1.66 14.84
CA MET A 52 -22.39 -2.25 14.74
C MET A 52 -23.32 -1.90 15.92
N GLY A 53 -22.84 -1.08 16.87
CA GLY A 53 -23.58 -0.60 18.05
C GLY A 53 -24.14 0.80 17.87
#